data_AF-A0A3G9J7Z1-F1
#
_entry.id   AF-A0A3G9J7Z1-F1
#
_cell.length_a   1.000
_cell.length_b   1.000
_cell.length_c   1.000
_cell.angle_alpha   90.00
_cell.angle_beta   90.00
_cell.angle_gamma   90.00
#
_symmetry.space_group_name_H-M   'P 1'
#
loop_
_entity.id
_entity.type
_entity.pdbx_description
1 polymer ?
#
loop_
_entity_poly.entity_id
_entity_poly.type
_entity_poly.pdbx_seq_one_letter_code
_entity_poly.pdbx_strand_id
1 'polypeptide(L)'
;MDGTVCTYSGYDTDDIYMPNTGNGVNQYHVNALYNLMNRTYADVIIQPNPQANEQKACWQMAEKTKSSEQVIIIGDRGYGGMNLIEHLNRIENVDYLFRIKDHLWKEMRDLPMTSLDADITLKIRTTQTNADKDAFANGEAKWIPGRGKRTKLKSPAWDFETSCEIPVRIVHFKITDDSYETIATSLPRDVFSPALIRKMYFMRWGIETSFRELKYAIGLTSFHARKAKFIRQEILARIVMYNFCERIMAKAVIHVGKRKHTYQINYTMGFYICRLYFRGMNTDDPESEIARYILPVRPGRADRRKMIIKKGAVCFSYRVA
;
A
#
# COMPACT_ATOMS: atom_id res chain seq x y z
N MET A 1 -2.76 2.06 0.26
CA MET A 1 -2.20 1.26 -0.84
C MET A 1 -0.77 0.93 -0.49
N ASP A 2 -0.39 -0.34 -0.58
CA ASP A 2 0.99 -0.78 -0.38
C ASP A 2 1.20 -2.16 -1.01
N GLY A 3 2.47 -2.55 -1.13
CA GLY A 3 2.93 -3.80 -1.72
C GLY A 3 3.56 -4.74 -0.70
N THR A 4 3.42 -6.04 -0.92
CA THR A 4 4.23 -7.03 -0.21
C THR A 4 4.72 -8.14 -1.12
N VAL A 5 6.00 -8.50 -0.97
CA VAL A 5 6.58 -9.66 -1.63
C VAL A 5 6.22 -10.94 -0.89
N CYS A 6 5.80 -11.94 -1.65
CA CYS A 6 5.60 -13.32 -1.22
C CYS A 6 6.62 -14.21 -1.94
N THR A 7 7.52 -14.82 -1.17
CA THR A 7 8.49 -15.79 -1.69
C THR A 7 7.97 -17.19 -1.45
N TYR A 8 8.09 -18.06 -2.45
CA TYR A 8 7.72 -19.46 -2.32
C TYR A 8 8.75 -20.36 -2.98
N SER A 9 8.74 -21.63 -2.58
CA SER A 9 9.52 -22.68 -3.23
C SER A 9 8.59 -23.51 -4.10
N GLY A 10 8.90 -23.60 -5.38
CA GLY A 10 8.02 -24.20 -6.37
C GLY A 10 8.76 -24.38 -7.70
N TYR A 11 8.05 -24.81 -8.73
CA TYR A 11 8.63 -24.91 -10.07
C TYR A 11 8.96 -23.51 -10.57
N ASP A 12 10.19 -23.36 -11.05
CA ASP A 12 10.64 -22.12 -11.66
C ASP A 12 9.85 -21.87 -12.94
N THR A 13 9.37 -20.64 -13.07
CA THR A 13 8.87 -20.12 -14.34
C THR A 13 9.56 -18.77 -14.56
N ASP A 14 10.02 -18.51 -15.78
CA ASP A 14 10.89 -17.37 -16.08
C ASP A 14 10.31 -16.02 -15.62
N ASP A 15 8.98 -15.90 -15.60
CA ASP A 15 8.28 -14.66 -15.28
C ASP A 15 8.38 -14.22 -13.81
N ILE A 16 8.55 -15.17 -12.88
CA ILE A 16 8.48 -14.97 -11.42
C ILE A 16 9.84 -15.16 -10.73
N TYR A 17 10.81 -15.69 -11.45
CA TYR A 17 12.11 -16.03 -10.92
C TYR A 17 12.91 -14.74 -10.71
N MET A 18 13.38 -14.54 -9.49
CA MET A 18 14.29 -13.45 -9.15
C MET A 18 15.70 -14.02 -9.00
N PRO A 19 16.64 -13.64 -9.87
CA PRO A 19 18.04 -14.01 -9.69
C PRO A 19 18.55 -13.33 -8.42
N ASN A 20 19.22 -14.10 -7.57
CA ASN A 20 19.90 -13.60 -6.37
C ASN A 20 21.36 -14.08 -6.43
N THR A 21 22.26 -13.50 -5.63
CA THR A 21 23.65 -13.96 -5.50
C THR A 21 23.68 -15.34 -4.82
N GLY A 22 23.35 -16.40 -5.56
CA GLY A 22 23.12 -17.76 -5.08
C GLY A 22 22.02 -18.46 -5.90
N ASN A 23 21.24 -19.33 -5.26
CA ASN A 23 20.03 -19.90 -5.89
C ASN A 23 18.93 -18.83 -5.90
N GLY A 24 18.38 -18.51 -7.08
CA GLY A 24 17.28 -17.56 -7.19
C GLY A 24 16.00 -18.07 -6.55
N VAL A 25 15.02 -17.19 -6.46
CA VAL A 25 13.76 -17.46 -5.73
C VAL A 25 12.54 -17.04 -6.54
N ASN A 26 11.47 -17.80 -6.42
CA ASN A 26 10.19 -17.47 -7.03
C ASN A 26 9.42 -16.49 -6.16
N GLN A 27 9.02 -15.36 -6.75
CA GLN A 27 8.38 -14.26 -6.03
C GLN A 27 7.17 -13.69 -6.75
N TYR A 28 6.11 -13.49 -5.96
CA TYR A 28 4.98 -12.65 -6.34
C TYR A 28 5.01 -11.34 -5.55
N HIS A 29 4.72 -10.25 -6.23
CA HIS A 29 4.40 -8.98 -5.62
C HIS A 29 2.88 -8.86 -5.47
N VAL A 30 2.41 -8.74 -4.23
CA VAL A 30 1.00 -8.59 -3.89
C VAL A 30 0.75 -7.11 -3.59
N ASN A 31 0.14 -6.42 -4.55
CA ASN A 31 -0.29 -5.04 -4.39
C ASN A 31 -1.69 -5.03 -3.78
N ALA A 32 -1.92 -4.30 -2.69
CA ALA A 32 -3.19 -4.37 -1.97
C ALA A 32 -3.78 -2.98 -1.68
N LEU A 33 -5.07 -2.84 -1.98
CA LEU A 33 -5.90 -1.75 -1.49
C LEU A 33 -6.55 -2.21 -0.17
N TYR A 34 -6.22 -1.53 0.93
CA TYR A 34 -6.64 -1.91 2.27
C TYR A 34 -7.49 -0.81 2.90
N ASN A 35 -8.68 -1.18 3.37
CA ASN A 35 -9.55 -0.28 4.11
C ASN A 35 -9.06 -0.20 5.56
N LEU A 36 -8.49 0.95 5.92
CA LEU A 36 -7.89 1.18 7.24
C LEU A 36 -8.92 1.12 8.38
N MET A 37 -10.16 1.55 8.12
CA MET A 37 -11.20 1.65 9.15
C MET A 37 -11.82 0.29 9.44
N ASN A 38 -12.12 -0.46 8.37
CA ASN A 38 -12.74 -1.78 8.49
C ASN A 38 -11.72 -2.91 8.64
N ARG A 39 -10.43 -2.60 8.50
CA ARG A 39 -9.32 -3.55 8.53
C ARG A 39 -9.46 -4.71 7.54
N THR A 40 -9.95 -4.42 6.34
CA THR A 40 -10.15 -5.43 5.29
C THR A 40 -9.44 -5.06 4.00
N TYR A 41 -8.97 -6.06 3.26
CA TYR A 41 -8.50 -5.88 1.90
C TYR A 41 -9.68 -5.67 0.95
N ALA A 42 -9.71 -4.54 0.25
CA ALA A 42 -10.77 -4.16 -0.68
C ALA A 42 -10.49 -4.69 -2.10
N ASP A 43 -9.24 -4.60 -2.57
CA ASP A 43 -8.79 -5.18 -3.84
C ASP A 43 -7.32 -5.62 -3.73
N VAL A 44 -6.92 -6.53 -4.60
CA VAL A 44 -5.54 -7.04 -4.70
C VAL A 44 -5.17 -7.32 -6.15
N ILE A 45 -3.97 -6.88 -6.54
CA ILE A 45 -3.35 -7.22 -7.82
C ILE A 45 -2.04 -7.97 -7.56
N ILE A 46 -2.02 -9.24 -7.97
CA ILE A 46 -0.85 -10.12 -7.84
C ILE A 46 -0.06 -10.10 -9.14
N GLN A 47 1.19 -9.65 -9.08
CA GLN A 47 2.10 -9.55 -10.22
C GLN A 47 3.34 -10.42 -9.98
N PRO A 48 3.94 -11.04 -11.01
CA PRO A 48 5.29 -11.55 -10.90
C PRO A 48 6.24 -10.45 -10.43
N ASN A 49 7.09 -10.73 -9.44
CA ASN A 49 7.93 -9.70 -8.83
C ASN A 49 8.85 -8.97 -9.82
N PRO A 50 9.50 -9.64 -10.81
CA PRO A 50 10.30 -8.96 -11.83
C PRO A 50 9.52 -7.96 -12.69
N GLN A 51 8.20 -8.14 -12.81
CA GLN A 51 7.31 -7.33 -13.63
C GLN A 51 6.40 -6.42 -12.79
N ALA A 52 6.65 -6.35 -11.48
CA ALA A 52 5.81 -5.62 -10.56
C ALA A 52 5.80 -4.12 -10.88
N ASN A 53 4.60 -3.54 -10.92
CA ASN A 53 4.39 -2.12 -11.12
C ASN A 53 3.31 -1.65 -10.15
N GLU A 54 3.74 -1.19 -8.98
CA GLU A 54 2.88 -0.77 -7.89
C GLU A 54 2.00 0.42 -8.27
N GLN A 55 2.57 1.39 -9.01
CA GLN A 55 1.83 2.56 -9.47
C GLN A 55 0.73 2.16 -10.45
N LYS A 56 1.03 1.24 -11.38
CA LYS A 56 0.02 0.70 -12.29
C LYS A 56 -1.07 -0.06 -11.54
N ALA A 57 -0.68 -0.91 -10.60
CA ALA A 57 -1.64 -1.63 -9.78
C ALA A 57 -2.53 -0.67 -8.96
N CYS A 58 -1.97 0.43 -8.45
CA CYS A 58 -2.70 1.43 -7.68
C CYS A 58 -3.86 2.04 -8.48
N TRP A 59 -3.60 2.62 -9.65
CA TRP A 59 -4.67 3.25 -10.42
C TRP A 59 -5.65 2.22 -10.98
N GLN A 60 -5.20 1.00 -11.33
CA GLN A 60 -6.10 -0.07 -11.77
C GLN A 60 -7.07 -0.52 -10.66
N MET A 61 -6.63 -0.57 -9.40
CA MET A 61 -7.53 -0.87 -8.28
C MET A 61 -8.44 0.32 -7.95
N ALA A 62 -7.92 1.55 -8.05
CA ALA A 62 -8.73 2.76 -7.87
C ALA A 62 -9.88 2.83 -8.88
N GLU A 63 -9.60 2.60 -10.16
CA GLU A 63 -10.58 2.62 -11.25
C GLU A 63 -11.70 1.57 -11.04
N LYS A 64 -11.36 0.39 -10.51
CA LYS A 64 -12.33 -0.65 -10.19
C LYS A 64 -13.21 -0.35 -8.98
N THR A 65 -12.76 0.52 -8.08
CA THR A 65 -13.41 0.74 -6.80
C THR A 65 -14.83 1.32 -6.98
N LYS A 66 -15.14 1.96 -8.12
CA LYS A 66 -16.47 2.46 -8.55
C LYS A 66 -17.39 2.80 -7.37
N SER A 67 -16.87 3.61 -6.46
CA SER A 67 -17.52 3.90 -5.19
C SER A 67 -18.40 5.14 -5.33
N SER A 68 -19.60 5.08 -4.78
CA SER A 68 -20.44 6.27 -4.60
C SER A 68 -19.91 7.20 -3.50
N GLU A 69 -19.07 6.67 -2.61
CA GLU A 69 -18.43 7.41 -1.52
C GLU A 69 -17.02 7.88 -1.90
N GLN A 70 -16.59 8.99 -1.32
CA GLN A 70 -15.24 9.53 -1.47
C GLN A 70 -14.20 8.54 -0.91
N VAL A 71 -13.23 8.15 -1.75
CA VAL A 71 -12.12 7.27 -1.37
C VAL A 71 -10.83 8.06 -1.35
N ILE A 72 -10.06 7.94 -0.26
CA ILE A 72 -8.75 8.59 -0.12
C ILE A 72 -7.67 7.51 -0.17
N ILE A 73 -6.85 7.53 -1.22
CA ILE A 73 -5.75 6.59 -1.41
C ILE A 73 -4.50 7.13 -0.74
N ILE A 74 -4.08 6.45 0.33
CA ILE A 74 -2.85 6.79 1.06
C ILE A 74 -1.71 5.88 0.63
N GLY A 75 -0.53 6.44 0.34
CA GLY A 75 0.66 5.71 -0.12
C GLY A 75 1.98 6.36 0.31
N ASP A 76 3.06 5.58 0.27
CA ASP A 76 4.43 6.04 0.61
C ASP A 76 5.20 6.54 -0.65
N ARG A 77 6.50 6.81 -0.51
CA ARG A 77 7.40 7.40 -1.54
C ARG A 77 7.34 6.75 -2.93
N GLY A 78 6.94 5.49 -3.03
CA GLY A 78 6.80 4.76 -4.30
C GLY A 78 5.65 5.26 -5.19
N TYR A 79 4.69 5.99 -4.64
CA TYR A 79 3.44 6.39 -5.32
C TYR A 79 3.44 7.83 -5.87
N GLY A 80 4.55 8.58 -5.72
CA GLY A 80 4.68 9.96 -6.22
C GLY A 80 4.85 10.14 -7.74
N GLY A 81 4.45 9.16 -8.56
CA GLY A 81 4.60 9.24 -10.01
C GLY A 81 3.54 10.15 -10.65
N MET A 82 3.94 11.10 -11.51
CA MET A 82 2.99 12.01 -12.19
C MET A 82 1.91 11.26 -12.97
N ASN A 83 2.25 10.13 -13.61
CA ASN A 83 1.27 9.34 -14.37
C ASN A 83 0.22 8.71 -13.46
N LEU A 84 0.62 8.25 -12.27
CA LEU A 84 -0.33 7.75 -11.27
C LEU A 84 -1.22 8.88 -10.76
N ILE A 85 -0.63 10.02 -10.39
CA ILE A 85 -1.38 11.18 -9.90
C ILE A 85 -2.45 11.60 -10.91
N GLU A 86 -2.09 11.72 -12.18
CA GLU A 86 -3.04 12.11 -13.21
C GLU A 86 -4.11 11.05 -13.49
N HIS A 87 -3.78 9.75 -13.39
CA HIS A 87 -4.81 8.70 -13.40
C HIS A 87 -5.81 8.88 -12.27
N LEU A 88 -5.34 9.18 -11.05
CA LEU A 88 -6.23 9.36 -9.89
C LEU A 88 -7.08 10.63 -10.00
N ASN A 89 -6.52 11.73 -10.50
CA ASN A 89 -7.25 12.99 -10.73
C ASN A 89 -8.44 12.83 -11.68
N ARG A 90 -8.38 11.87 -12.60
CA ARG A 90 -9.46 11.60 -13.57
C ARG A 90 -10.48 10.59 -13.08
N ILE A 91 -10.26 9.94 -11.93
CA ILE A 91 -11.21 9.00 -11.35
C ILE A 91 -12.14 9.77 -10.41
N GLU A 92 -13.44 9.74 -10.69
CA GLU A 92 -14.45 10.36 -9.84
C GLU A 92 -14.42 9.78 -8.42
N ASN A 93 -14.66 10.65 -7.43
CA ASN A 93 -14.67 10.31 -6.00
C ASN A 93 -13.38 9.70 -5.45
N VAL A 94 -12.24 9.91 -6.12
CA VAL A 94 -10.94 9.44 -5.64
C VAL A 94 -10.00 10.61 -5.39
N ASP A 95 -9.56 10.72 -4.15
CA ASP A 95 -8.46 11.59 -3.75
C ASP A 95 -7.22 10.78 -3.36
N TYR A 96 -6.08 11.44 -3.30
CA TYR A 96 -4.85 10.80 -2.86
C TYR A 96 -4.10 11.61 -1.80
N LEU A 97 -3.30 10.89 -1.02
CA LEU A 97 -2.34 11.41 -0.05
C LEU A 97 -1.07 10.56 -0.13
N PHE A 98 -0.06 11.08 -0.81
CA PHE A 98 1.20 10.37 -1.03
C PHE A 98 2.35 11.08 -0.36
N ARG A 99 3.13 10.34 0.42
CA ARG A 99 4.47 10.80 0.74
C ARG A 99 5.31 10.75 -0.52
N ILE A 100 6.08 11.81 -0.75
CA ILE A 100 7.03 11.88 -1.86
C ILE A 100 8.43 12.16 -1.33
N LYS A 101 9.43 12.04 -2.21
CA LYS A 101 10.78 12.49 -1.89
C LYS A 101 10.81 14.01 -1.92
N ASP A 102 11.64 14.58 -1.06
CA ASP A 102 11.91 16.02 -1.11
C ASP A 102 12.51 16.36 -2.47
N HIS A 103 12.08 17.48 -3.05
CA HIS A 103 12.50 17.93 -4.38
C HIS A 103 12.31 16.89 -5.51
N LEU A 104 11.31 16.01 -5.40
CA LEU A 104 10.97 15.03 -6.45
C LEU A 104 10.67 15.70 -7.79
N TRP A 105 10.00 16.86 -7.75
CA TRP A 105 9.67 17.69 -8.89
C TRP A 105 10.47 18.99 -8.87
N LYS A 106 10.66 19.60 -10.04
CA LYS A 106 11.48 20.82 -10.16
C LYS A 106 10.83 21.98 -9.42
N GLU A 107 9.50 22.06 -9.53
CA GLU A 107 8.60 23.02 -8.92
C GLU A 107 8.67 23.02 -7.38
N MET A 108 9.21 21.94 -6.79
CA MET A 108 9.41 21.82 -5.35
C MET A 108 10.79 22.25 -4.87
N ARG A 109 11.72 22.60 -5.77
CA ARG A 109 13.09 22.98 -5.37
C ARG A 109 13.14 24.29 -4.62
N ASP A 110 12.26 25.21 -5.00
CA ASP A 110 12.21 26.55 -4.41
C ASP A 110 11.30 26.63 -3.17
N LEU A 111 10.64 25.52 -2.82
CA LEU A 111 9.78 25.44 -1.64
C LEU A 111 10.63 25.35 -0.36
N PRO A 112 10.33 26.14 0.68
CA PRO A 112 11.08 26.08 1.93
C PRO A 112 10.83 24.76 2.66
N MET A 113 11.90 24.17 3.21
CA MET A 113 11.84 22.99 4.08
C MET A 113 11.43 23.37 5.52
N THR A 114 10.24 23.98 5.62
CA THR A 114 9.57 24.37 6.86
C THR A 114 8.14 23.84 6.85
N SER A 115 7.34 24.12 7.88
CA SER A 115 5.91 23.79 7.81
C SER A 115 5.27 24.61 6.69
N LEU A 116 4.80 23.92 5.65
CA LEU A 116 4.35 24.53 4.39
C LEU A 116 3.04 23.89 3.94
N ASP A 117 2.19 24.69 3.31
CA ASP A 117 0.96 24.24 2.63
C ASP A 117 0.76 25.08 1.35
N ALA A 118 1.30 24.57 0.24
CA ALA A 118 1.40 25.29 -1.04
C ALA A 118 0.80 24.50 -2.19
N ASP A 119 0.21 25.19 -3.14
CA ASP A 119 -0.26 24.59 -4.40
C ASP A 119 0.83 24.76 -5.47
N ILE A 120 1.10 23.70 -6.22
CA ILE A 120 1.98 23.70 -7.38
C ILE A 120 1.24 23.15 -8.59
N THR A 121 1.73 23.47 -9.78
CA THR A 121 1.21 22.92 -11.03
C THR A 121 2.35 22.28 -11.80
N LEU A 122 2.27 20.98 -12.02
CA LEU A 122 3.25 20.25 -12.82
C LEU A 122 2.84 20.35 -14.29
N LYS A 123 3.73 20.87 -15.13
CA LYS A 123 3.48 21.00 -16.57
C LYS A 123 4.21 19.91 -17.34
N ILE A 124 3.47 19.13 -18.12
CA ILE A 124 4.00 17.98 -18.87
C ILE A 124 3.85 18.22 -20.37
N ARG A 125 4.92 17.92 -21.12
CA ARG A 125 4.97 17.92 -22.58
C ARG A 125 5.44 16.57 -23.11
N THR A 126 4.86 16.06 -24.21
CA THR A 126 5.33 14.79 -24.84
C THR A 126 5.94 14.97 -26.23
N THR A 127 5.64 16.08 -26.89
CA THR A 127 6.18 16.43 -28.21
C THR A 127 7.58 17.06 -28.11
N GLN A 128 8.25 17.17 -29.26
CA GLN A 128 9.59 17.78 -29.39
C GLN A 128 9.55 18.91 -30.42
N THR A 129 8.48 19.70 -30.42
CA THR A 129 8.43 20.92 -31.23
C THR A 129 9.49 21.91 -30.71
N ASN A 130 9.87 22.92 -31.50
CA ASN A 130 10.85 23.91 -31.04
C ASN A 130 10.36 24.61 -29.76
N ALA A 131 9.06 24.95 -29.68
CA ALA A 131 8.45 25.49 -28.48
C ALA A 131 8.54 24.54 -27.26
N ASP A 132 8.36 23.22 -27.45
CA ASP A 132 8.51 22.26 -26.34
C ASP A 132 9.96 22.12 -25.88
N LYS A 133 10.91 22.22 -26.82
CA LYS A 133 12.35 22.19 -26.51
C LYS A 133 12.73 23.44 -25.72
N ASP A 134 12.22 24.60 -26.12
CA ASP A 134 12.45 25.86 -25.42
C ASP A 134 11.83 25.82 -24.02
N ALA A 135 10.58 25.36 -23.89
CA ALA A 135 9.91 25.19 -22.60
C ALA A 135 10.64 24.19 -21.67
N PHE A 136 11.23 23.12 -22.23
CA PHE A 136 12.05 22.19 -21.46
C PHE A 136 13.41 22.80 -21.06
N ALA A 137 14.04 23.56 -21.96
CA ALA A 137 15.32 24.24 -21.71
C ALA A 137 15.19 25.33 -20.64
N ASN A 138 14.13 26.14 -20.71
CA ASN A 138 13.75 27.10 -19.66
C ASN A 138 13.24 26.37 -18.39
N GLY A 139 12.85 25.10 -18.57
CA GLY A 139 12.28 24.21 -17.57
C GLY A 139 10.96 24.74 -17.00
N GLU A 140 10.15 25.32 -17.88
CA GLU A 140 8.74 25.64 -17.71
C GLU A 140 7.86 24.38 -17.75
N ALA A 141 8.31 23.33 -18.46
CA ALA A 141 7.60 22.05 -18.53
C ALA A 141 8.56 20.86 -18.60
N LYS A 142 8.12 19.72 -18.06
CA LYS A 142 8.85 18.47 -18.09
C LYS A 142 8.50 17.66 -19.33
N TRP A 143 9.51 17.23 -20.07
CA TRP A 143 9.33 16.31 -21.18
C TRP A 143 9.22 14.86 -20.71
N ILE A 144 8.18 14.14 -21.17
CA ILE A 144 7.95 12.72 -20.87
C ILE A 144 7.58 11.99 -22.18
N PRO A 145 8.14 10.80 -22.47
CA PRO A 145 7.78 10.08 -23.69
C PRO A 145 6.31 9.65 -23.68
N GLY A 146 5.53 10.06 -24.68
CA GLY A 146 4.17 9.57 -24.90
C GLY A 146 4.10 8.16 -25.49
N ARG A 147 2.88 7.59 -25.58
CA ARG A 147 2.62 6.21 -26.03
C ARG A 147 3.31 5.81 -27.35
N GLY A 148 3.40 6.72 -28.32
CA GLY A 148 4.03 6.45 -29.64
C GLY A 148 5.55 6.28 -29.62
N LYS A 149 6.25 6.66 -28.54
CA LYS A 149 7.72 6.56 -28.42
C LYS A 149 8.18 5.40 -27.53
N ARG A 150 7.25 4.55 -27.07
CA ARG A 150 7.49 3.44 -26.13
C ARG A 150 8.42 2.36 -26.69
N THR A 151 8.52 2.22 -28.01
CA THR A 151 9.34 1.19 -28.66
C THR A 151 10.84 1.44 -28.58
N LYS A 152 11.29 2.66 -28.26
CA LYS A 152 12.74 3.00 -28.18
C LYS A 152 13.27 3.19 -26.75
N LEU A 153 12.40 3.46 -25.77
CA LEU A 153 12.80 3.81 -24.40
C LEU A 153 12.27 2.76 -23.42
N LYS A 154 13.13 2.25 -22.53
CA LYS A 154 12.74 1.35 -21.42
C LYS A 154 11.90 2.05 -20.33
N SER A 155 11.54 3.32 -20.53
CA SER A 155 10.78 4.12 -19.57
C SER A 155 9.26 3.92 -19.76
N PRO A 156 8.47 3.97 -18.67
CA PRO A 156 7.02 4.00 -18.78
C PRO A 156 6.57 5.23 -19.58
N ALA A 157 5.63 5.02 -20.51
CA ALA A 157 5.10 6.07 -21.35
C ALA A 157 4.00 6.85 -20.62
N TRP A 158 3.91 8.15 -20.91
CA TRP A 158 2.79 9.01 -20.51
C TRP A 158 1.50 8.55 -21.19
N ASP A 159 0.42 8.42 -20.41
CA ASP A 159 -0.85 7.88 -20.88
C ASP A 159 -1.84 8.92 -21.42
N PHE A 160 -1.60 10.19 -21.17
CA PHE A 160 -2.54 11.28 -21.42
C PHE A 160 -2.09 12.20 -22.57
N GLU A 161 -2.83 13.29 -22.77
CA GLU A 161 -2.56 14.26 -23.82
C GLU A 161 -1.15 14.88 -23.73
N THR A 162 -0.73 15.43 -24.88
CA THR A 162 0.62 15.96 -25.10
C THR A 162 0.96 17.14 -24.21
N SER A 163 -0.03 17.98 -23.87
CA SER A 163 0.13 19.14 -23.00
C SER A 163 -0.83 18.97 -21.83
N CYS A 164 -0.29 18.71 -20.65
CA CYS A 164 -1.09 18.44 -19.46
C CYS A 164 -0.56 19.27 -18.29
N GLU A 165 -1.48 19.87 -17.52
CA GLU A 165 -1.18 20.60 -16.30
C GLU A 165 -1.83 19.87 -15.13
N ILE A 166 -1.03 19.48 -14.14
CA ILE A 166 -1.47 18.70 -12.99
C ILE A 166 -1.37 19.58 -11.75
N PRO A 167 -2.50 20.09 -11.20
CA PRO A 167 -2.48 20.77 -9.93
C PRO A 167 -2.21 19.76 -8.81
N VAL A 168 -1.31 20.11 -7.89
CA VAL A 168 -0.98 19.28 -6.73
C VAL A 168 -0.78 20.17 -5.52
N ARG A 169 -1.39 19.80 -4.40
CA ARG A 169 -1.12 20.45 -3.11
C ARG A 169 0.05 19.75 -2.41
N ILE A 170 1.04 20.54 -2.00
CA ILE A 170 2.22 20.11 -1.26
C ILE A 170 2.11 20.55 0.20
N VAL A 171 2.24 19.59 1.10
CA VAL A 171 2.23 19.82 2.55
C VAL A 171 3.51 19.30 3.17
N HIS A 172 4.23 20.18 3.86
CA HIS A 172 5.38 19.83 4.69
C HIS A 172 4.98 19.88 6.16
N PHE A 173 5.26 18.82 6.91
CA PHE A 173 5.12 18.85 8.37
C PHE A 173 6.30 18.16 9.06
N LYS A 174 6.56 18.61 10.28
CA LYS A 174 7.68 18.14 11.12
C LYS A 174 7.38 16.75 11.69
N ILE A 175 8.34 15.82 11.59
CA ILE A 175 8.28 14.46 12.17
C ILE A 175 9.07 14.42 13.47
N THR A 176 10.35 14.80 13.39
CA THR A 176 11.30 14.94 14.50
C THR A 176 11.91 16.33 14.46
N ASP A 177 12.74 16.68 15.44
CA ASP A 177 13.29 18.04 15.52
C ASP A 177 14.06 18.51 14.28
N ASP A 178 14.64 17.55 13.54
CA ASP A 178 15.48 17.82 12.37
C ASP A 178 14.93 17.23 11.05
N SER A 179 13.71 16.66 11.04
CA SER A 179 13.17 16.04 9.83
C SER A 179 11.73 16.41 9.50
N TYR A 180 11.50 16.61 8.21
CA TYR A 180 10.20 16.91 7.63
C TYR A 180 9.71 15.75 6.76
N GLU A 181 8.39 15.66 6.63
CA GLU A 181 7.73 14.79 5.68
C GLU A 181 7.04 15.64 4.61
N THR A 182 7.26 15.26 3.36
CA THR A 182 6.66 15.93 2.20
C THR A 182 5.52 15.09 1.65
N ILE A 183 4.31 15.63 1.71
CA ILE A 183 3.09 15.01 1.19
C ILE A 183 2.63 15.76 -0.06
N ALA A 184 2.31 15.00 -1.12
CA ALA A 184 1.52 15.45 -2.25
C ALA A 184 0.09 14.94 -2.12
N THR A 185 -0.90 15.80 -2.32
CA THR A 185 -2.31 15.44 -2.16
C THR A 185 -3.21 16.23 -3.13
N SER A 186 -4.37 15.66 -3.46
CA SER A 186 -5.49 16.34 -4.13
C SER A 186 -6.50 16.93 -3.12
N LEU A 187 -6.35 16.62 -1.83
CA LEU A 187 -7.34 16.94 -0.81
C LEU A 187 -7.51 18.46 -0.60
N PRO A 188 -8.75 18.96 -0.55
CA PRO A 188 -9.02 20.38 -0.47
C PRO A 188 -8.64 20.97 0.89
N ARG A 189 -8.12 22.21 0.88
CA ARG A 189 -7.48 22.88 2.03
C ARG A 189 -8.45 23.27 3.14
N ASP A 190 -9.66 23.65 2.76
CA ASP A 190 -10.76 24.04 3.64
C ASP A 190 -11.23 22.88 4.53
N VAL A 191 -11.24 21.65 4.00
CA VAL A 191 -11.63 20.45 4.75
C VAL A 191 -10.42 19.77 5.40
N PHE A 192 -9.29 19.67 4.70
CA PHE A 192 -8.13 18.90 5.13
C PHE A 192 -6.96 19.81 5.52
N SER A 193 -6.89 20.17 6.79
CA SER A 193 -5.76 20.91 7.37
C SER A 193 -4.46 20.08 7.37
N PRO A 194 -3.27 20.71 7.38
CA PRO A 194 -1.99 20.00 7.51
C PRO A 194 -1.91 19.06 8.72
N ALA A 195 -2.53 19.44 9.85
CA ALA A 195 -2.59 18.60 11.04
C ALA A 195 -3.43 17.34 10.83
N LEU A 196 -4.53 17.43 10.07
CA LEU A 196 -5.36 16.28 9.70
C LEU A 196 -4.63 15.39 8.70
N ILE A 197 -3.97 15.95 7.68
CA ILE A 197 -3.15 15.22 6.71
C ILE A 197 -2.07 14.40 7.44
N ARG A 198 -1.39 14.99 8.43
CA ARG A 198 -0.41 14.28 9.27
C ARG A 198 -1.03 13.09 9.99
N LYS A 199 -2.22 13.27 10.60
CA LYS A 199 -2.93 12.17 11.28
C LYS A 199 -3.33 11.06 10.30
N MET A 200 -3.86 11.42 9.14
CA MET A 200 -4.25 10.45 8.09
C MET A 200 -3.05 9.69 7.55
N TYR A 201 -1.94 10.39 7.27
CA TYR A 201 -0.71 9.74 6.83
C TYR A 201 -0.17 8.76 7.89
N PHE A 202 -0.26 9.10 9.19
CA PHE A 202 0.12 8.19 10.26
C PHE A 202 -0.72 6.89 10.24
N MET A 203 -2.00 6.95 9.90
CA MET A 203 -2.86 5.76 9.78
C MET A 203 -2.39 4.78 8.70
N ARG A 204 -1.59 5.22 7.72
CA ARG A 204 -1.02 4.36 6.66
C ARG A 204 -0.35 3.11 7.23
N TRP A 205 0.32 3.20 8.38
CA TRP A 205 0.98 2.05 9.04
C TRP A 205 0.04 0.86 9.32
N GLY A 206 -1.28 1.06 9.29
CA GLY A 206 -2.26 0.00 9.37
C GLY A 206 -2.07 -1.10 8.31
N ILE A 207 -1.68 -0.74 7.08
CA ILE A 207 -1.49 -1.75 6.01
C ILE A 207 -0.21 -2.58 6.21
N GLU A 208 0.86 -2.00 6.76
CA GLU A 208 2.07 -2.76 7.11
C GLU A 208 1.78 -3.75 8.22
N THR A 209 0.93 -3.35 9.17
CA THR A 209 0.47 -4.20 10.27
C THR A 209 -0.36 -5.36 9.72
N SER A 210 -1.29 -5.10 8.80
CA SER A 210 -2.10 -6.16 8.18
C SER A 210 -1.26 -7.12 7.35
N PHE A 211 -0.24 -6.66 6.62
CA PHE A 211 0.68 -7.56 5.93
C PHE A 211 1.48 -8.47 6.88
N ARG A 212 1.88 -7.97 8.05
CA ARG A 212 2.53 -8.80 9.08
C ARG A 212 1.58 -9.88 9.59
N GLU A 213 0.34 -9.52 9.88
CA GLU A 213 -0.69 -10.46 10.32
C GLU A 213 -1.03 -11.49 9.22
N LEU A 214 -1.19 -11.05 7.98
CA LEU A 214 -1.44 -11.90 6.82
C LEU A 214 -0.28 -12.90 6.61
N LYS A 215 0.97 -12.44 6.74
CA LYS A 215 2.16 -13.31 6.65
C LYS A 215 2.24 -14.34 7.75
N TYR A 216 2.10 -13.92 9.00
CA TYR A 216 2.47 -14.77 10.15
C TYR A 216 1.30 -15.38 10.90
N ALA A 217 0.17 -14.67 11.02
CA ALA A 217 -1.02 -15.21 11.71
C ALA A 217 -1.86 -16.06 10.75
N ILE A 218 -2.11 -15.58 9.53
CA ILE A 218 -2.84 -16.35 8.50
C ILE A 218 -1.93 -17.34 7.77
N GLY A 219 -0.64 -17.04 7.63
CA GLY A 219 0.36 -17.95 7.06
C GLY A 219 0.65 -17.74 5.58
N LEU A 220 0.62 -16.49 5.08
CA LEU A 220 1.03 -16.14 3.69
C LEU A 220 2.54 -16.34 3.41
N THR A 221 3.29 -16.92 4.35
CA THR A 221 4.67 -17.35 4.14
C THR A 221 4.82 -18.86 3.88
N SER A 222 3.74 -19.63 4.00
CA SER A 222 3.79 -21.10 4.00
C SER A 222 2.81 -21.67 2.98
N PHE A 223 3.29 -21.89 1.76
CA PHE A 223 2.51 -22.38 0.63
C PHE A 223 2.53 -23.92 0.53
N HIS A 224 1.42 -24.53 0.14
CA HIS A 224 1.33 -25.99 -0.07
C HIS A 224 1.58 -26.34 -1.54
N ALA A 225 1.08 -25.51 -2.44
CA ALA A 225 1.26 -25.63 -3.87
C ALA A 225 2.73 -25.40 -4.26
N ARG A 226 3.10 -26.01 -5.39
CA ARG A 226 4.38 -25.76 -6.08
C ARG A 226 4.21 -25.09 -7.44
N LYS A 227 3.00 -25.13 -8.01
CA LYS A 227 2.68 -24.52 -9.31
C LYS A 227 2.23 -23.08 -9.13
N ALA A 228 2.79 -22.17 -9.92
CA ALA A 228 2.49 -20.74 -9.94
C ALA A 228 0.98 -20.39 -9.89
N LYS A 229 0.15 -21.06 -10.70
CA LYS A 229 -1.31 -20.83 -10.71
C LYS A 229 -1.98 -21.13 -9.36
N PHE A 230 -1.58 -22.21 -8.70
CA PHE A 230 -2.12 -22.59 -7.39
C PHE A 230 -1.56 -21.74 -6.26
N ILE A 231 -0.31 -21.24 -6.38
CA ILE A 231 0.21 -20.25 -5.45
C ILE A 231 -0.66 -18.99 -5.45
N ARG A 232 -1.01 -18.45 -6.63
CA ARG A 232 -1.92 -17.30 -6.74
C ARG A 232 -3.28 -17.57 -6.08
N GLN A 233 -3.83 -18.77 -6.29
CA GLN A 233 -5.08 -19.19 -5.64
C GLN A 233 -4.94 -19.19 -4.11
N GLU A 234 -3.85 -19.72 -3.57
CA GLU A 234 -3.64 -19.71 -2.11
C GLU A 234 -3.40 -18.30 -1.55
N ILE A 235 -2.77 -17.39 -2.31
CA ILE A 235 -2.63 -15.98 -1.90
C ILE A 235 -4.04 -15.37 -1.73
N LEU A 236 -4.91 -15.53 -2.73
CA LEU A 236 -6.28 -15.03 -2.68
C LEU A 236 -7.09 -15.66 -1.55
N ALA A 237 -6.98 -16.99 -1.36
CA ALA A 237 -7.66 -17.68 -0.28
C ALA A 237 -7.26 -17.15 1.11
N ARG A 238 -5.97 -16.83 1.32
CA ARG A 238 -5.50 -16.25 2.59
C ARG A 238 -6.00 -14.82 2.80
N ILE A 239 -6.09 -14.01 1.75
CA ILE A 239 -6.66 -12.66 1.84
C ILE A 239 -8.16 -12.73 2.20
N VAL A 240 -8.90 -13.64 1.57
CA VAL A 240 -10.32 -13.89 1.91
C VAL A 240 -10.46 -14.37 3.35
N MET A 241 -9.61 -15.29 3.79
CA MET A 241 -9.59 -15.75 5.19
C MET A 241 -9.29 -14.61 6.17
N TYR A 242 -8.34 -13.72 5.83
CA TYR A 242 -8.04 -12.54 6.65
C TYR A 242 -9.28 -11.65 6.80
N ASN A 243 -9.95 -11.32 5.69
CA ASN A 243 -11.18 -10.52 5.71
C ASN A 243 -12.29 -11.21 6.50
N PHE A 244 -12.44 -12.54 6.39
CA PHE A 244 -13.39 -13.31 7.18
C PHE A 244 -13.12 -13.14 8.69
N CYS A 245 -11.87 -13.35 9.11
CA CYS A 245 -11.48 -13.20 10.51
C CYS A 245 -11.71 -11.77 11.03
N GLU A 246 -11.31 -10.74 10.27
CA GLU A 246 -11.49 -9.34 10.66
C GLU A 246 -12.98 -8.97 10.80
N ARG A 247 -13.86 -9.50 9.93
CA ARG A 247 -15.31 -9.28 10.06
C ARG A 247 -15.92 -9.93 11.30
N ILE A 248 -15.43 -11.09 11.73
CA ILE A 248 -15.86 -11.74 12.99
C ILE A 248 -15.32 -10.96 14.18
N MET A 249 -14.01 -10.67 14.18
CA MET A 249 -13.36 -9.92 15.27
C MET A 249 -13.99 -8.54 15.47
N ALA A 250 -14.43 -7.87 14.40
CA ALA A 250 -15.12 -6.58 14.48
C ALA A 250 -16.46 -6.64 15.24
N LYS A 251 -17.10 -7.82 15.32
CA LYS A 251 -18.35 -8.03 16.06
C LYS A 251 -18.13 -8.40 17.53
N ALA A 252 -16.92 -8.82 17.91
CA ALA A 252 -16.64 -9.23 19.27
C ALA A 252 -16.71 -8.03 20.23
N VAL A 253 -17.67 -8.05 21.15
CA VAL A 253 -17.91 -6.97 22.10
C VAL A 253 -16.98 -7.08 23.29
N ILE A 254 -16.02 -6.16 23.39
CA ILE A 254 -15.09 -6.11 24.53
C ILE A 254 -15.77 -5.44 25.73
N HIS A 255 -15.99 -6.19 26.79
CA HIS A 255 -16.49 -5.65 28.06
C HIS A 255 -15.31 -5.16 28.91
N VAL A 256 -14.99 -3.87 28.79
CA VAL A 256 -13.97 -3.23 29.64
C VAL A 256 -14.69 -2.69 30.89
N GLY A 257 -14.54 -3.38 32.02
CA GLY A 257 -14.95 -2.84 33.32
C GLY A 257 -14.11 -1.62 33.74
N LYS A 258 -14.03 -1.30 35.04
CA LYS A 258 -13.14 -0.24 35.55
C LYS A 258 -11.66 -0.63 35.41
N ARG A 259 -11.05 -0.39 34.26
CA ARG A 259 -9.63 -0.69 33.99
C ARG A 259 -8.88 0.57 33.56
N LYS A 260 -7.56 0.60 33.84
CA LYS A 260 -6.68 1.76 33.61
C LYS A 260 -6.45 2.12 32.14
N HIS A 261 -6.52 1.13 31.24
CA HIS A 261 -6.18 1.28 29.83
C HIS A 261 -7.39 1.01 28.93
N THR A 262 -7.36 1.53 27.71
CA THR A 262 -8.18 1.03 26.61
C THR A 262 -7.67 -0.35 26.20
N TYR A 263 -8.57 -1.26 25.85
CA TYR A 263 -8.21 -2.63 25.44
C TYR A 263 -8.57 -2.87 23.99
N GLN A 264 -7.80 -3.73 23.34
CA GLN A 264 -8.04 -4.24 21.99
C GLN A 264 -8.04 -5.77 22.02
N ILE A 265 -8.63 -6.39 21.01
CA ILE A 265 -8.59 -7.85 20.85
C ILE A 265 -7.14 -8.31 20.65
N ASN A 266 -6.81 -9.47 21.21
CA ASN A 266 -5.60 -10.19 20.83
C ASN A 266 -5.79 -10.77 19.43
N TYR A 267 -5.40 -10.03 18.39
CA TYR A 267 -5.56 -10.42 16.99
C TYR A 267 -4.99 -11.82 16.70
N THR A 268 -3.86 -12.20 17.28
CA THR A 268 -3.29 -13.54 17.05
C THR A 268 -4.22 -14.65 17.54
N MET A 269 -4.80 -14.49 18.74
CA MET A 269 -5.81 -15.43 19.24
C MET A 269 -7.10 -15.36 18.42
N GLY A 270 -7.51 -14.15 18.01
CA GLY A 270 -8.68 -13.96 17.16
C GLY A 270 -8.60 -14.72 15.83
N PHE A 271 -7.47 -14.60 15.13
CA PHE A 271 -7.22 -15.37 13.90
C PHE A 271 -7.22 -16.88 14.14
N TYR A 272 -6.67 -17.34 15.27
CA TYR A 272 -6.65 -18.75 15.63
C TYR A 272 -8.07 -19.30 15.88
N ILE A 273 -8.88 -18.60 16.69
CA ILE A 273 -10.27 -18.97 17.00
C ILE A 273 -11.11 -18.98 15.71
N CYS A 274 -11.00 -17.95 14.87
CA CYS A 274 -11.71 -17.89 13.59
C CYS A 274 -11.34 -19.08 12.68
N ARG A 275 -10.07 -19.53 12.70
CA ARG A 275 -9.63 -20.69 11.94
C ARG A 275 -10.21 -22.00 12.47
N LEU A 276 -10.32 -22.17 13.80
CA LEU A 276 -10.97 -23.33 14.39
C LEU A 276 -12.47 -23.36 14.04
N TYR A 277 -13.12 -22.21 14.15
CA TYR A 277 -14.53 -22.04 13.77
C TYR A 277 -14.76 -22.37 12.29
N PHE A 278 -13.94 -21.82 11.39
CA PHE A 278 -14.05 -22.11 9.95
C PHE A 278 -13.87 -23.60 9.63
N ARG A 279 -13.10 -24.35 10.44
CA ARG A 279 -12.89 -25.80 10.30
C ARG A 279 -13.98 -26.65 10.94
N GLY A 280 -14.96 -26.05 11.61
CA GLY A 280 -15.96 -26.78 12.40
C GLY A 280 -15.36 -27.50 13.61
N MET A 281 -14.18 -27.06 14.07
CA MET A 281 -13.48 -27.63 15.24
C MET A 281 -13.85 -26.91 16.55
N ASN A 282 -14.74 -25.91 16.48
CA ASN A 282 -15.25 -25.19 17.62
C ASN A 282 -16.79 -25.22 17.58
N THR A 283 -17.41 -25.50 18.71
CA THR A 283 -18.86 -25.48 18.88
C THR A 283 -19.38 -24.14 19.38
N ASP A 284 -18.50 -23.34 19.99
CA ASP A 284 -18.86 -22.09 20.63
C ASP A 284 -18.89 -20.92 19.64
N ASP A 285 -19.67 -19.89 19.99
CA ASP A 285 -19.73 -18.61 19.28
C ASP A 285 -18.34 -17.93 19.27
N PRO A 286 -17.72 -17.73 18.09
CA PRO A 286 -16.34 -17.26 18.01
C PRO A 286 -16.20 -15.83 18.53
N GLU A 287 -17.20 -14.97 18.33
CA GLU A 287 -17.22 -13.60 18.86
C GLU A 287 -17.05 -13.56 20.38
N SER A 288 -17.81 -14.41 21.09
CA SER A 288 -17.78 -14.52 22.55
C SER A 288 -16.45 -15.05 23.08
N GLU A 289 -15.84 -16.00 22.39
CA GLU A 289 -14.53 -16.53 22.79
C GLU A 289 -13.41 -15.51 22.55
N ILE A 290 -13.44 -14.83 21.41
CA ILE A 290 -12.47 -13.76 21.07
C ILE A 290 -12.49 -12.65 22.12
N ALA A 291 -13.69 -12.27 22.61
CA ALA A 291 -13.85 -11.22 23.62
C ALA A 291 -13.13 -11.54 24.95
N ARG A 292 -12.79 -12.80 25.23
CA ARG A 292 -12.02 -13.21 26.42
C ARG A 292 -10.54 -12.87 26.30
N TYR A 293 -10.02 -12.74 25.07
CA TYR A 293 -8.61 -12.50 24.80
C TYR A 293 -8.34 -11.04 24.41
N ILE A 294 -8.05 -10.20 25.41
CA ILE A 294 -7.83 -8.77 25.23
C ILE A 294 -6.46 -8.30 25.71
N LEU A 295 -5.89 -7.32 25.01
CA LEU A 295 -4.60 -6.71 25.30
C LEU A 295 -4.76 -5.20 25.59
N PRO A 296 -4.03 -4.65 26.57
CA PRO A 296 -4.07 -3.22 26.84
C PRO A 296 -3.34 -2.44 25.72
N VAL A 297 -3.98 -1.40 25.21
CA VAL A 297 -3.38 -0.43 24.28
C VAL A 297 -2.53 0.55 25.09
N ARG A 298 -1.25 0.69 24.71
CA ARG A 298 -0.29 1.59 25.37
C ARG A 298 0.20 2.63 24.36
N PRO A 299 -0.37 3.85 24.34
CA PRO A 299 0.05 4.90 23.42
C PRO A 299 1.54 5.26 23.59
N GLY A 300 2.22 5.58 22.50
CA GLY A 300 3.62 6.05 22.53
C GLY A 300 4.69 4.97 22.71
N ARG A 301 4.32 3.68 22.76
CA ARG A 301 5.30 2.59 22.81
C ARG A 301 5.90 2.36 21.41
N ALA A 302 7.14 2.81 21.21
CA ALA A 302 7.96 2.41 20.08
C ALA A 302 8.72 1.12 20.41
N ASP A 303 8.52 0.06 19.61
CA ASP A 303 9.39 -1.12 19.71
C ASP A 303 10.65 -0.90 18.88
N ARG A 304 11.80 -1.36 19.37
CA ARG A 304 13.04 -1.29 18.59
C ARG A 304 12.91 -2.29 17.44
N ARG A 305 12.92 -1.79 16.20
CA ARG A 305 12.82 -2.62 14.99
C ARG A 305 13.96 -3.63 14.99
N LYS A 306 13.68 -4.89 15.36
CA LYS A 306 14.61 -6.00 15.10
C LYS A 306 14.64 -6.20 13.59
N MET A 307 15.76 -5.90 12.94
CA MET A 307 15.93 -6.23 11.53
C MET A 307 15.91 -7.75 11.38
N ILE A 308 14.76 -8.29 10.98
CA ILE A 308 14.64 -9.71 10.67
C ILE A 308 15.35 -9.92 9.32
N ILE A 309 16.49 -10.61 9.37
CA ILE A 309 17.18 -11.16 8.19
C ILE A 309 16.13 -11.89 7.35
N LYS A 310 16.05 -11.59 6.04
CA LYS A 310 15.09 -12.17 5.10
C LYS A 310 14.97 -13.68 5.34
N LYS A 311 13.87 -14.12 6.00
CA LYS A 311 13.64 -15.56 6.21
C LYS A 311 13.42 -16.20 4.84
N GLY A 312 14.18 -17.25 4.54
CA GLY A 312 14.02 -18.02 3.31
C GLY A 312 12.62 -18.63 3.19
N ALA A 313 12.23 -19.01 1.97
CA ALA A 313 10.96 -19.71 1.75
C ALA A 313 10.97 -21.03 2.53
N VAL A 314 10.02 -21.21 3.44
CA VAL A 314 9.84 -22.47 4.16
C VAL A 314 8.91 -23.32 3.30
N CYS A 315 9.45 -24.35 2.66
CA CYS A 315 8.63 -25.42 2.09
C CYS A 315 7.78 -26.02 3.21
N PHE A 316 6.54 -26.38 2.91
CA PHE A 316 5.75 -27.22 3.80
C PHE A 316 6.44 -28.59 3.89
N SER A 317 7.40 -28.73 4.80
CA SER A 317 7.75 -30.01 5.38
C SER A 317 6.53 -30.44 6.17
N TYR A 318 6.05 -31.66 5.97
CA TYR A 318 4.81 -32.24 6.50
C TYR A 318 4.69 -32.28 8.06
N ARG A 319 5.51 -31.51 8.78
CA ARG A 319 5.63 -31.44 10.23
C ARG A 319 5.54 -29.99 10.72
N VAL A 320 4.42 -29.34 10.45
CA VAL A 320 3.96 -28.19 11.26
C VAL A 320 2.48 -28.46 11.51
N ALA A 321 2.23 -29.42 12.40
CA ALA A 321 0.93 -29.70 13.00
C ALA A 321 0.85 -28.96 14.34
#